data_AF-A0AAD5R7K5-F1
#
_entry.id   AF-A0AAD5R7K5-F1
#
_cell.length_a   1.000
_cell.length_b   1.000
_cell.length_c   1.000
_cell.angle_alpha   90.00
_cell.angle_beta   90.00
_cell.angle_gamma   90.00
#
_symmetry.space_group_name_H-M   'P 1'
#
loop_
_entity.id
_entity.type
_entity.pdbx_description
1 polymer ?
#
loop_
_entity_poly.entity_id
_entity_poly.type
_entity_poly.pdbx_seq_one_letter_code
_entity_poly.pdbx_strand_id
1 'polypeptide(L)'
;MKVILLASLATLIKSEKSFEEKLEEGNELLKNEPDAENTMQLLKKLHSMEDEILKESSKKQDADELKAIEDYAKIKKSDMTVSVAGINEENGVGNALFQGDIVLTKLQADEMLADVEESLGHRSKRQAYRDEKYPKTLWSDGINYVFWNATNSARRVFKKAAVIWSENTCIDFKEDYRDKCTEGSSANCENGGFPHPRDCSKCICPSGYGGTLCNERPPGCGKILTATKEYQELSAVVGQKDYNRNGDNDDFFFCHYWIEGPPGSTIEVIFQNITANLAYDGCVWAGVEIKTLADQRHTGYR
;
A
#
# COMPACT_ATOMS: atom_id res chain seq x y z
N MET A 1 6.32 -9.65 -60.21
CA MET A 1 5.48 -9.89 -59.00
C MET A 1 6.40 -10.19 -57.82
N LYS A 2 6.73 -9.18 -57.00
CA LYS A 2 7.70 -9.30 -55.88
C LYS A 2 7.29 -8.46 -54.66
N VAL A 3 5.99 -8.22 -54.46
CA VAL A 3 5.50 -7.21 -53.49
C VAL A 3 4.43 -7.75 -52.51
N ILE A 4 4.19 -9.07 -52.41
CA ILE A 4 3.08 -9.59 -51.55
C ILE A 4 3.56 -10.47 -50.37
N LEU A 5 4.86 -10.81 -50.28
CA LEU A 5 5.37 -11.70 -49.22
C LEU A 5 6.00 -10.99 -48.00
N LEU A 6 6.08 -9.66 -47.99
CA LEU A 6 6.60 -8.90 -46.85
C LEU A 6 5.50 -8.26 -45.97
N ALA A 7 4.25 -8.22 -46.43
CA ALA A 7 3.14 -7.63 -45.66
C ALA A 7 2.45 -8.63 -44.71
N SER A 8 2.70 -9.93 -44.86
CA SER A 8 2.07 -11.01 -44.07
C SER A 8 3.00 -11.60 -43.00
N LEU A 9 4.20 -11.05 -42.80
CA LEU A 9 5.09 -11.41 -41.70
C LEU A 9 5.13 -10.36 -40.57
N ALA A 10 4.26 -9.34 -40.62
CA ALA A 10 4.17 -8.28 -39.61
C ALA A 10 3.03 -8.49 -38.60
N THR A 11 2.35 -9.63 -38.63
CA THR A 11 1.29 -9.99 -37.67
C THR A 11 1.49 -11.43 -37.20
N LEU A 12 1.66 -11.59 -35.88
CA LEU A 12 1.89 -12.83 -35.12
C LEU A 12 3.36 -13.28 -34.92
N ILE A 13 4.20 -12.34 -34.51
CA ILE A 13 4.91 -12.55 -33.24
C ILE A 13 4.48 -11.36 -32.39
N LYS A 14 3.39 -11.50 -31.61
CA LYS A 14 3.34 -10.68 -30.38
C LYS A 14 4.54 -11.19 -29.61
N SER A 15 5.61 -10.41 -29.51
CA SER A 15 6.63 -10.73 -28.51
C SER A 15 5.86 -10.90 -27.21
N GLU A 16 6.06 -12.01 -26.52
CA GLU A 16 5.55 -12.11 -25.16
C GLU A 16 6.06 -10.87 -24.43
N LYS A 17 5.13 -10.07 -23.90
CA LYS A 17 5.50 -8.83 -23.20
C LYS A 17 6.52 -9.18 -22.12
N SER A 18 7.54 -8.33 -21.96
CA SER A 18 8.53 -8.55 -20.91
C SER A 18 7.86 -8.49 -19.53
N PHE A 19 8.53 -9.01 -18.52
CA PHE A 19 8.01 -8.93 -17.15
C PHE A 19 7.76 -7.46 -16.75
N GLU A 20 8.70 -6.57 -17.07
CA GLU A 20 8.62 -5.14 -16.81
C GLU A 20 7.43 -4.50 -17.53
N GLU A 21 7.21 -4.83 -18.80
CA GLU A 21 6.05 -4.33 -19.56
C GLU A 21 4.73 -4.76 -18.92
N LYS A 22 4.61 -6.04 -18.52
CA LYS A 22 3.39 -6.55 -17.86
C LYS A 22 3.19 -5.94 -16.48
N LEU A 23 4.27 -5.73 -15.74
CA LEU A 23 4.25 -5.14 -14.41
C LEU A 23 3.79 -3.68 -14.47
N GLU A 24 4.33 -2.89 -15.41
CA GLU A 24 3.96 -1.49 -15.60
C GLU A 24 2.51 -1.35 -16.07
N GLU A 25 2.06 -2.17 -17.03
CA GLU A 25 0.67 -2.18 -17.48
C GLU A 25 -0.30 -2.56 -16.35
N GLY A 26 0.05 -3.56 -15.54
CA GLY A 26 -0.75 -3.96 -14.39
C GLY A 26 -0.82 -2.87 -13.32
N ASN A 27 0.30 -2.21 -13.02
CA ASN A 27 0.32 -1.12 -12.04
C ASN A 27 -0.48 0.10 -12.52
N GLU A 28 -0.48 0.41 -13.82
CA GLU A 28 -1.33 1.46 -14.39
C GLU A 28 -2.83 1.20 -14.21
N LEU A 29 -3.25 -0.08 -14.24
CA LEU A 29 -4.62 -0.47 -13.92
C LEU A 29 -4.92 -0.36 -12.42
N LEU A 30 -3.90 -0.52 -11.56
CA LEU A 30 -3.99 -0.42 -10.10
C LEU A 30 -3.64 0.97 -9.54
N LYS A 31 -3.46 2.00 -10.38
CA LYS A 31 -3.00 3.34 -9.94
C LYS A 31 -3.86 4.05 -8.89
N ASN A 32 -5.09 3.59 -8.69
CA ASN A 32 -6.00 4.11 -7.66
C ASN A 32 -6.00 3.28 -6.37
N GLU A 33 -5.35 2.12 -6.37
CA GLU A 33 -5.21 1.25 -5.21
C GLU A 33 -4.07 1.74 -4.32
N PRO A 34 -4.30 1.89 -3.00
CA PRO A 34 -3.25 2.25 -2.05
C PRO A 34 -2.09 1.26 -2.12
N ASP A 35 -0.86 1.76 -2.05
CA ASP A 35 0.36 0.94 -1.95
C ASP A 35 0.70 0.06 -3.17
N ALA A 36 -0.02 0.18 -4.30
CA ALA A 36 0.29 -0.55 -5.53
C ALA A 36 1.72 -0.29 -6.02
N GLU A 37 2.19 0.96 -5.91
CA GLU A 37 3.57 1.34 -6.26
C GLU A 37 4.63 0.67 -5.38
N ASN A 38 4.38 0.56 -4.06
CA ASN A 38 5.29 -0.14 -3.15
C ASN A 38 5.42 -1.61 -3.54
N THR A 39 4.30 -2.23 -3.91
CA THR A 39 4.25 -3.61 -4.41
C THR A 39 5.01 -3.74 -5.73
N MET A 40 4.85 -2.80 -6.65
CA MET A 40 5.59 -2.79 -7.91
C MET A 40 7.11 -2.71 -7.66
N GLN A 41 7.56 -1.83 -6.77
CA GLN A 41 8.98 -1.67 -6.46
C GLN A 41 9.60 -2.94 -5.87
N LEU A 42 8.88 -3.60 -4.97
CA LEU A 42 9.28 -4.91 -4.45
C LEU A 42 9.44 -5.93 -5.58
N LEU A 43 8.44 -6.04 -6.46
CA LEU A 43 8.44 -7.01 -7.56
C LEU A 43 9.59 -6.74 -8.55
N LYS A 44 9.89 -5.46 -8.86
CA LYS A 44 11.06 -5.07 -9.64
C LYS A 44 12.36 -5.53 -8.97
N LYS A 45 12.50 -5.30 -7.66
CA LYS A 45 13.70 -5.70 -6.91
C LYS A 45 13.85 -7.23 -6.87
N LEU A 46 12.77 -7.98 -6.61
CA LEU A 46 12.80 -9.44 -6.63
C LEU A 46 13.19 -9.99 -8.00
N HIS A 47 12.68 -9.41 -9.10
CA HIS A 47 13.08 -9.83 -10.45
C HIS A 47 14.57 -9.55 -10.72
N SER A 48 15.11 -8.43 -10.24
CA SER A 48 16.55 -8.13 -10.37
C SER A 48 17.46 -9.11 -9.60
N MET A 49 16.92 -9.78 -8.59
CA MET A 49 17.61 -10.77 -7.76
C MET A 49 17.32 -12.22 -8.20
N GLU A 50 16.57 -12.44 -9.29
CA GLU A 50 16.08 -13.76 -9.70
C GLU A 50 17.21 -14.77 -9.88
N ASP A 51 18.30 -14.37 -10.54
CA ASP A 51 19.47 -15.24 -10.76
C ASP A 51 20.15 -15.66 -9.45
N GLU A 52 20.22 -14.77 -8.46
CA GLU A 52 20.79 -15.06 -7.14
C GLU A 52 19.90 -16.03 -6.35
N ILE A 53 18.58 -15.82 -6.42
CA ILE A 53 17.56 -16.67 -5.80
C ILE A 53 17.60 -18.09 -6.40
N LEU A 54 17.67 -18.20 -7.73
CA LEU A 54 17.73 -19.48 -8.44
C LEU A 54 19.04 -20.25 -8.15
N LYS A 55 20.15 -19.53 -7.96
CA LYS A 55 21.44 -20.12 -7.62
C LYS A 55 21.49 -20.67 -6.19
N GLU A 56 20.75 -20.10 -5.25
CA GLU A 56 20.62 -20.62 -3.89
C GLU A 56 19.58 -21.76 -3.80
N SER A 57 18.48 -21.70 -4.56
CA SER A 57 17.48 -22.79 -4.58
C SER A 57 18.04 -24.09 -5.16
N SER A 58 18.86 -23.99 -6.20
CA SER A 58 19.51 -25.14 -6.86
C SER A 58 20.56 -25.85 -5.99
N LYS A 59 21.09 -25.19 -4.94
CA LYS A 59 21.96 -25.85 -3.95
C LYS A 59 21.19 -26.77 -2.99
N LYS A 60 19.86 -26.69 -2.94
CA LYS A 60 19.00 -27.38 -1.96
C LYS A 60 18.02 -28.40 -2.56
N GLN A 61 17.81 -28.41 -3.88
CA GLN A 61 16.81 -29.28 -4.50
C GLN A 61 17.38 -30.63 -4.93
N ASP A 62 16.85 -31.69 -4.33
CA ASP A 62 17.05 -33.07 -4.77
C ASP A 62 16.26 -33.34 -6.06
N ALA A 63 16.76 -34.23 -6.93
CA ALA A 63 16.13 -34.57 -8.20
C ALA A 63 14.69 -35.09 -8.02
N ASP A 64 14.42 -35.72 -6.88
CA ASP A 64 13.09 -36.20 -6.51
C ASP A 64 12.10 -35.07 -6.16
N GLU A 65 12.57 -33.94 -5.59
CA GLU A 65 11.73 -32.77 -5.32
C GLU A 65 11.33 -32.05 -6.62
N LEU A 66 12.26 -31.89 -7.55
CA LEU A 66 12.00 -31.32 -8.88
C LEU A 66 10.95 -32.16 -9.64
N LYS A 67 11.07 -33.48 -9.56
CA LYS A 67 10.11 -34.40 -10.17
C LYS A 67 8.72 -34.33 -9.52
N ALA A 68 8.66 -34.20 -8.19
CA ALA A 68 7.40 -34.04 -7.48
C ALA A 68 6.69 -32.71 -7.84
N ILE A 69 7.45 -31.62 -8.03
CA ILE A 69 6.92 -30.32 -8.49
C ILE A 69 6.36 -30.44 -9.91
N GLU A 70 7.10 -31.09 -10.82
CA GLU A 70 6.61 -31.34 -12.17
C GLU A 70 5.36 -32.21 -12.20
N ASP A 71 5.32 -33.27 -11.39
CA ASP A 71 4.17 -34.18 -11.33
C ASP A 71 2.94 -33.49 -10.74
N TYR A 72 3.13 -32.60 -9.75
CA TYR A 72 2.09 -31.74 -9.22
C TYR A 72 1.56 -30.75 -10.26
N ALA A 73 2.45 -30.12 -11.04
CA ALA A 73 2.07 -29.22 -12.13
C ALA A 73 1.33 -29.94 -13.29
N LYS A 74 1.56 -31.25 -13.45
CA LYS A 74 0.89 -32.11 -14.44
C LYS A 74 -0.49 -32.61 -13.99
N ILE A 75 -0.88 -32.43 -12.72
CA ILE A 75 -2.23 -32.75 -12.25
C ILE A 75 -3.22 -31.89 -13.06
N LYS A 76 -3.97 -32.55 -13.93
CA LYS A 76 -4.92 -31.93 -14.85
C LYS A 76 -5.88 -31.01 -14.08
N LYS A 77 -6.01 -29.75 -14.52
CA LYS A 77 -7.09 -28.81 -14.16
C LYS A 77 -8.46 -29.45 -14.48
N SER A 78 -8.96 -30.34 -13.64
CA SER A 78 -10.36 -30.77 -13.69
C SER A 78 -11.13 -29.99 -12.64
N ASP A 79 -11.98 -29.08 -13.11
CA ASP A 79 -13.09 -28.47 -12.37
C ASP A 79 -12.77 -27.65 -11.11
N MET A 80 -11.60 -27.02 -11.05
CA MET A 80 -11.39 -25.93 -10.09
C MET A 80 -11.77 -24.60 -10.73
N THR A 81 -12.89 -24.05 -10.26
CA THR A 81 -13.28 -22.64 -10.37
C THR A 81 -12.06 -21.71 -10.51
N VAL A 82 -12.12 -20.78 -11.45
CA VAL A 82 -11.06 -19.80 -11.75
C VAL A 82 -10.49 -19.25 -10.43
N SER A 83 -9.18 -19.40 -10.21
CA SER A 83 -8.51 -18.91 -9.00
C SER A 83 -8.48 -17.38 -9.00
N VAL A 84 -8.40 -16.74 -7.81
CA VAL A 84 -8.26 -15.27 -7.71
C VAL A 84 -7.07 -14.78 -8.52
N ALA A 85 -5.91 -15.42 -8.37
CA ALA A 85 -4.73 -15.13 -9.19
C ALA A 85 -4.99 -15.31 -10.69
N GLY A 86 -5.79 -16.32 -11.10
CA GLY A 86 -6.16 -16.52 -12.49
C GLY A 86 -7.07 -15.41 -13.03
N ILE A 87 -8.04 -14.96 -12.24
CA ILE A 87 -8.88 -13.80 -12.57
C ILE A 87 -8.00 -12.55 -12.72
N ASN A 88 -7.09 -12.33 -11.78
CA ASN A 88 -6.22 -11.16 -11.78
C ASN A 88 -5.26 -11.16 -12.98
N GLU A 89 -4.72 -12.32 -13.36
CA GLU A 89 -3.93 -12.48 -14.57
C GLU A 89 -4.76 -12.20 -15.84
N GLU A 90 -5.98 -12.73 -15.92
CA GLU A 90 -6.90 -12.47 -17.04
C GLU A 90 -7.29 -10.99 -17.18
N ASN A 91 -7.34 -10.27 -16.06
CA ASN A 91 -7.61 -8.83 -16.01
C ASN A 91 -6.34 -7.97 -16.16
N GLY A 92 -5.16 -8.57 -16.34
CA GLY A 92 -3.91 -7.87 -16.59
C GLY A 92 -3.25 -7.25 -15.35
N VAL A 93 -3.74 -7.54 -14.14
CA VAL A 93 -3.17 -7.03 -12.87
C VAL A 93 -2.34 -8.06 -12.12
N GLY A 94 -2.35 -9.33 -12.54
CA GLY A 94 -1.68 -10.43 -11.85
C GLY A 94 -0.19 -10.19 -11.58
N ASN A 95 0.54 -9.66 -12.56
CA ASN A 95 1.98 -9.36 -12.42
C ASN A 95 2.27 -8.13 -11.54
N ALA A 96 1.25 -7.32 -11.20
CA ALA A 96 1.39 -6.14 -10.34
C ALA A 96 0.96 -6.40 -8.88
N LEU A 97 0.58 -7.65 -8.56
CA LEU A 97 0.16 -8.06 -7.22
C LEU A 97 1.15 -9.08 -6.66
N PHE A 98 1.50 -8.92 -5.39
CA PHE A 98 2.29 -9.93 -4.70
C PHE A 98 1.46 -11.22 -4.55
N GLN A 99 2.05 -12.37 -4.91
CA GLN A 99 1.38 -13.68 -4.97
C GLN A 99 0.09 -13.71 -5.83
N GLY A 100 -0.10 -12.69 -6.68
CA GLY A 100 -1.23 -12.59 -7.60
C GLY A 100 -2.51 -12.02 -6.98
N ASP A 101 -2.55 -11.66 -5.70
CA ASP A 101 -3.75 -11.11 -5.04
C ASP A 101 -3.50 -10.13 -3.88
N ILE A 102 -2.25 -9.77 -3.56
CA ILE A 102 -1.90 -8.92 -2.43
C ILE A 102 -1.25 -7.62 -2.89
N VAL A 103 -1.70 -6.50 -2.32
CA VAL A 103 -0.97 -5.22 -2.34
C VAL A 103 -0.32 -5.02 -0.98
N LEU A 104 0.98 -4.78 -0.96
CA LEU A 104 1.81 -4.67 0.24
C LEU A 104 2.09 -3.21 0.56
N THR A 105 1.97 -2.86 1.83
CA THR A 105 2.50 -1.59 2.34
C THR A 105 4.01 -1.55 2.20
N LYS A 106 4.60 -0.35 2.20
CA LYS A 106 6.06 -0.18 2.18
C LYS A 106 6.75 -0.98 3.29
N LEU A 107 6.25 -0.92 4.52
CA LEU A 107 6.85 -1.63 5.65
C LEU A 107 6.85 -3.15 5.41
N GLN A 108 5.72 -3.70 4.94
CA GLN A 108 5.65 -5.14 4.63
C GLN A 108 6.60 -5.51 3.49
N ALA A 109 6.70 -4.69 2.44
CA ALA A 109 7.61 -4.94 1.34
C ALA A 109 9.09 -4.89 1.78
N ASP A 110 9.47 -3.89 2.58
CA ASP A 110 10.83 -3.72 3.10
C ASP A 110 11.22 -4.87 4.04
N GLU A 111 10.32 -5.30 4.93
CA GLU A 111 10.54 -6.46 5.79
C GLU A 111 10.72 -7.75 5.00
N MET A 112 9.90 -7.96 3.96
CA MET A 112 10.03 -9.12 3.09
C MET A 112 11.35 -9.12 2.31
N LEU A 113 11.86 -7.94 1.93
CA LEU A 113 13.18 -7.82 1.30
C LEU A 113 14.30 -8.09 2.30
N ALA A 114 14.23 -7.53 3.50
CA ALA A 114 15.19 -7.78 4.56
C ALA A 114 15.24 -9.27 4.91
N ASP A 115 14.08 -9.94 5.00
CA ASP A 115 13.98 -11.38 5.21
C ASP A 115 14.62 -12.16 4.06
N VAL A 116 14.42 -11.76 2.80
CA VAL A 116 15.05 -12.42 1.63
C VAL A 116 16.57 -12.25 1.66
N GLU A 117 17.06 -11.07 2.01
CA GLU A 117 18.49 -10.77 2.13
C GLU A 117 19.13 -11.51 3.32
N GLU A 118 18.44 -11.62 4.45
CA GLU A 118 18.92 -12.29 5.67
C GLU A 118 18.78 -13.83 5.59
N SER A 119 17.79 -14.34 4.87
CA SER A 119 17.47 -15.78 4.78
C SER A 119 18.38 -16.60 3.86
N LEU A 120 19.56 -16.07 3.51
CA LEU A 120 20.71 -16.78 2.90
C LEU A 120 21.31 -17.90 3.79
N GLY A 121 20.52 -18.54 4.65
CA GLY A 121 20.97 -19.67 5.47
C GLY A 121 19.90 -20.37 6.33
N HIS A 122 18.87 -19.68 6.83
CA HIS A 122 17.92 -20.27 7.79
C HIS A 122 16.46 -19.97 7.45
N ARG A 123 15.71 -21.02 7.06
CA ARG A 123 14.25 -20.94 6.87
C ARG A 123 13.57 -20.89 8.23
N SER A 124 13.02 -19.74 8.60
CA SER A 124 12.09 -19.61 9.72
C SER A 124 10.77 -20.34 9.39
N LYS A 125 10.16 -20.99 10.39
CA LYS A 125 8.83 -21.60 10.21
C LYS A 125 7.83 -20.47 10.03
N ARG A 126 6.96 -20.56 9.01
CA ARG A 126 5.85 -19.62 8.81
C ARG A 126 5.03 -19.54 10.10
N GLN A 127 4.94 -18.37 10.68
CA GLN A 127 4.04 -18.04 11.78
C GLN A 127 3.07 -16.97 11.30
N ALA A 128 1.93 -16.84 11.97
CA ALA A 128 1.13 -15.62 11.83
C ALA A 128 2.03 -14.44 12.15
N TYR A 129 2.00 -13.41 11.31
CA TYR A 129 2.82 -12.22 11.47
C TYR A 129 2.57 -11.59 12.85
N ARG A 130 3.64 -11.36 13.59
CA ARG A 130 3.63 -10.72 14.91
C ARG A 130 4.74 -9.69 14.89
N ASP A 131 4.38 -8.46 14.60
CA ASP A 131 5.28 -7.32 14.75
C ASP A 131 5.48 -6.99 16.23
N GLU A 132 6.37 -6.05 16.50
CA GLU A 132 6.58 -5.50 17.85
C GLU A 132 5.30 -4.90 18.45
N LYS A 133 4.32 -4.55 17.60
CA LYS A 133 3.03 -3.98 17.97
C LYS A 133 1.99 -5.04 18.33
N TYR A 134 2.28 -6.33 18.15
CA TYR A 134 1.39 -7.40 18.56
C TYR A 134 1.17 -7.37 20.09
N PRO A 135 -0.08 -7.44 20.59
CA PRO A 135 -1.33 -7.70 19.89
C PRO A 135 -2.15 -6.44 19.54
N LYS A 136 -1.62 -5.22 19.68
CA LYS A 136 -2.36 -3.96 19.46
C LYS A 136 -2.87 -3.79 18.02
N THR A 137 -2.23 -4.46 17.07
CA THR A 137 -2.63 -4.52 15.65
C THR A 137 -3.74 -5.53 15.36
N LEU A 138 -4.22 -6.26 16.37
CA LEU A 138 -5.35 -7.18 16.22
C LEU A 138 -6.69 -6.44 16.30
N TRP A 139 -7.68 -7.00 15.60
CA TRP A 139 -9.08 -6.60 15.70
C TRP A 139 -9.69 -7.06 17.03
N SER A 140 -9.36 -6.38 18.13
CA SER A 140 -9.75 -6.77 19.49
C SER A 140 -11.27 -6.76 19.73
N ASP A 141 -12.00 -5.85 19.07
CA ASP A 141 -13.45 -5.70 19.19
C ASP A 141 -14.22 -6.26 17.98
N GLY A 142 -13.54 -7.09 17.19
CA GLY A 142 -14.04 -7.60 15.91
C GLY A 142 -13.87 -6.60 14.76
N ILE A 143 -14.46 -6.94 13.62
CA ILE A 143 -14.33 -6.21 12.37
C ILE A 143 -15.67 -5.57 12.03
N ASN A 144 -15.70 -4.24 11.97
CA ASN A 144 -16.83 -3.50 11.42
C ASN A 144 -16.62 -3.29 9.92
N TYR A 145 -17.63 -3.56 9.10
CA TYR A 145 -17.52 -3.42 7.65
C TYR A 145 -18.75 -2.75 7.03
N VAL A 146 -18.56 -2.13 5.86
CA VAL A 146 -19.61 -1.51 5.04
C VAL A 146 -19.43 -1.94 3.58
N PHE A 147 -20.51 -1.92 2.79
CA PHE A 147 -20.46 -2.22 1.36
C PHE A 147 -20.52 -0.94 0.54
N TRP A 148 -19.40 -0.59 -0.09
CA TRP A 148 -19.36 0.47 -1.08
C TRP A 148 -19.50 -0.10 -2.50
N ASN A 149 -20.50 0.36 -3.26
CA ASN A 149 -20.71 0.02 -4.68
C ASN A 149 -20.67 -1.50 -5.03
N ALA A 150 -21.05 -2.39 -4.10
CA ALA A 150 -20.98 -3.83 -4.29
C ALA A 150 -22.28 -4.43 -4.86
N THR A 151 -22.16 -5.39 -5.78
CA THR A 151 -23.32 -6.09 -6.36
C THR A 151 -24.08 -6.92 -5.31
N ASN A 152 -25.39 -7.11 -5.50
CA ASN A 152 -26.20 -7.93 -4.59
C ASN A 152 -25.66 -9.36 -4.42
N SER A 153 -25.08 -9.94 -5.48
CA SER A 153 -24.45 -11.25 -5.44
C SER A 153 -23.21 -11.26 -4.54
N ALA A 154 -22.32 -10.28 -4.69
CA ALA A 154 -21.12 -10.13 -3.86
C ALA A 154 -21.48 -9.91 -2.38
N ARG A 155 -22.43 -8.99 -2.11
CA ARG A 155 -22.93 -8.73 -0.75
C ARG A 155 -23.45 -10.01 -0.09
N ARG A 156 -24.26 -10.80 -0.80
CA ARG A 156 -24.81 -12.05 -0.29
C ARG A 156 -23.72 -13.09 0.04
N VAL A 157 -22.73 -13.24 -0.83
CA VAL A 157 -21.63 -14.21 -0.61
C VAL A 157 -20.75 -13.78 0.54
N PHE A 158 -20.38 -12.49 0.60
CA PHE A 158 -19.57 -11.95 1.71
C PHE A 158 -20.27 -12.12 3.05
N LYS A 159 -21.57 -11.79 3.16
CA LYS A 159 -22.33 -11.99 4.40
C LYS A 159 -22.31 -13.45 4.87
N LYS A 160 -22.43 -14.41 3.96
CA LYS A 160 -22.31 -15.85 4.29
C LYS A 160 -20.91 -16.21 4.79
N ALA A 161 -19.87 -15.67 4.16
CA ALA A 161 -18.49 -15.88 4.59
C ALA A 161 -18.23 -15.29 5.98
N ALA A 162 -18.69 -14.06 6.24
CA ALA A 162 -18.57 -13.40 7.54
C ALA A 162 -19.24 -14.20 8.67
N VAL A 163 -20.41 -14.81 8.41
CA VAL A 163 -21.06 -15.73 9.36
C VAL A 163 -20.18 -16.95 9.64
N ILE A 164 -19.68 -17.61 8.59
CA ILE A 164 -18.82 -18.80 8.73
C ILE A 164 -17.56 -18.46 9.54
N TRP A 165 -16.91 -17.33 9.28
CA TRP A 165 -15.73 -16.90 10.05
C TRP A 165 -16.08 -16.61 11.50
N SER A 166 -17.22 -15.95 11.76
CA SER A 166 -17.65 -15.66 13.14
C SER A 166 -18.02 -16.92 13.93
N GLU A 167 -18.55 -17.96 13.28
CA GLU A 167 -18.89 -19.23 13.91
C GLU A 167 -17.68 -20.12 14.19
N ASN A 168 -16.61 -19.99 13.38
CA ASN A 168 -15.45 -20.88 13.42
C ASN A 168 -14.17 -20.20 13.97
N THR A 169 -14.26 -18.92 14.34
CA THR A 169 -13.16 -18.15 14.93
C THR A 169 -13.68 -17.31 16.09
N CYS A 170 -12.81 -16.61 16.82
CA CYS A 170 -13.21 -15.62 17.81
C CYS A 170 -13.41 -14.20 17.24
N ILE A 171 -13.33 -14.03 15.91
CA ILE A 171 -13.48 -12.73 15.25
C ILE A 171 -14.97 -12.49 14.99
N ASP A 172 -15.49 -11.38 15.50
CA ASP A 172 -16.87 -10.97 15.28
C ASP A 172 -16.98 -9.99 14.11
N PHE A 173 -17.80 -10.30 13.10
CA PHE A 173 -18.02 -9.44 11.95
C PHE A 173 -19.35 -8.70 12.06
N LYS A 174 -19.29 -7.38 12.13
CA LYS A 174 -20.47 -6.50 12.25
C LYS A 174 -20.62 -5.65 11.00
N GLU A 175 -21.67 -5.89 10.22
CA GLU A 175 -22.06 -4.95 9.17
C GLU A 175 -22.58 -3.69 9.86
N ASP A 176 -21.92 -2.56 9.62
CA ASP A 176 -22.42 -1.28 10.13
C ASP A 176 -23.53 -0.79 9.19
N TYR A 177 -24.78 -1.15 9.52
CA TYR A 177 -25.98 -0.69 8.79
C TYR A 177 -26.27 0.81 9.01
N ARG A 178 -25.43 1.53 9.74
CA ARG A 178 -25.58 2.97 10.01
C ARG A 178 -24.94 3.85 8.95
N ASP A 179 -25.01 3.47 7.68
CA ASP A 179 -25.00 4.46 6.61
C ASP A 179 -26.24 5.36 6.79
N LYS A 180 -26.16 6.31 7.73
CA LYS A 180 -27.11 7.42 7.87
C LYS A 180 -26.86 8.46 6.77
N CYS A 181 -25.71 8.37 6.14
CA CYS A 181 -25.17 9.33 5.23
C CYS A 181 -25.53 8.86 3.82
N THR A 182 -26.58 9.46 3.27
CA THR A 182 -26.87 9.36 1.84
C THR A 182 -26.01 10.39 1.10
N GLU A 183 -25.82 10.26 -0.21
CA GLU A 183 -25.02 11.25 -0.98
C GLU A 183 -25.45 12.70 -0.75
N GLY A 184 -26.73 12.95 -0.45
CA GLY A 184 -27.25 14.29 -0.15
C GLY A 184 -27.09 14.77 1.30
N SER A 185 -26.77 13.89 2.25
CA SER A 185 -26.56 14.25 3.67
C SER A 185 -25.11 14.17 4.14
N SER A 186 -24.23 13.61 3.30
CA SER A 186 -22.79 13.53 3.53
C SER A 186 -22.07 14.87 3.34
N ALA A 187 -21.10 15.14 4.19
CA ALA A 187 -20.22 16.29 4.10
C ALA A 187 -19.39 16.25 2.81
N ASN A 188 -19.22 17.40 2.16
CA ASN A 188 -18.31 17.55 1.03
C ASN A 188 -16.89 17.71 1.57
N CYS A 189 -16.18 16.59 1.69
CA CYS A 189 -14.82 16.57 2.23
C CYS A 189 -13.81 17.07 1.19
N GLU A 190 -12.87 17.89 1.65
CA GLU A 190 -11.77 18.42 0.85
C GLU A 190 -10.50 17.58 1.01
N ASN A 191 -9.49 17.86 0.18
CA ASN A 191 -8.15 17.26 0.27
C ASN A 191 -8.16 15.72 0.34
N GLY A 192 -9.11 15.06 -0.34
CA GLY A 192 -9.21 13.60 -0.35
C GLY A 192 -9.76 12.97 0.94
N GLY A 193 -10.32 13.77 1.86
CA GLY A 193 -11.10 13.25 2.97
C GLY A 193 -12.37 12.54 2.52
N PHE A 194 -12.94 11.71 3.40
CA PHE A 194 -14.19 11.02 3.14
C PHE A 194 -15.21 11.21 4.27
N PRO A 195 -16.52 11.19 3.98
CA PRO A 195 -17.55 11.43 4.99
C PRO A 195 -17.45 10.41 6.13
N HIS A 196 -17.58 10.89 7.36
CA HIS A 196 -17.55 10.02 8.52
C HIS A 196 -18.82 9.14 8.52
N PRO A 197 -18.70 7.80 8.56
CA PRO A 197 -19.81 6.88 8.26
C PRO A 197 -20.98 6.98 9.25
N ARG A 198 -20.74 7.51 10.46
CA ARG A 198 -21.78 7.68 11.51
C ARG A 198 -22.19 9.13 11.77
N ASP A 199 -21.46 10.09 11.21
CA ASP A 199 -21.62 11.52 11.49
C ASP A 199 -21.42 12.28 10.17
N CYS A 200 -22.51 12.35 9.42
CA CYS A 200 -22.52 12.83 8.04
C CYS A 200 -22.11 14.30 7.90
N SER A 201 -22.01 15.03 9.01
CA SER A 201 -21.62 16.44 9.02
C SER A 201 -20.11 16.65 9.02
N LYS A 202 -19.31 15.59 9.25
CA LYS A 202 -17.85 15.67 9.34
C LYS A 202 -17.16 14.65 8.47
N CYS A 203 -15.87 14.86 8.26
CA CYS A 203 -15.01 14.04 7.45
C CYS A 203 -13.95 13.33 8.29
N ILE A 204 -13.48 12.20 7.79
CA ILE A 204 -12.23 11.56 8.20
C ILE A 204 -11.14 12.09 7.26
N CYS A 205 -10.10 12.70 7.84
CA CYS A 205 -9.12 13.48 7.09
C CYS A 205 -7.81 12.74 6.86
N PRO A 206 -7.18 12.92 5.68
CA PRO A 206 -5.83 12.44 5.45
C PRO A 206 -4.81 13.08 6.39
N SER A 207 -3.70 12.38 6.61
CA SER A 207 -2.59 12.91 7.41
C SER A 207 -2.11 14.25 6.85
N GLY A 208 -1.99 15.27 7.70
CA GLY A 208 -1.70 16.65 7.32
C GLY A 208 -2.92 17.58 7.25
N TYR A 209 -4.14 17.05 7.32
CA TYR A 209 -5.40 17.79 7.20
C TYR A 209 -6.35 17.51 8.36
N GLY A 210 -7.16 18.51 8.72
CA GLY A 210 -8.08 18.47 9.85
C GLY A 210 -9.26 19.41 9.67
N GLY A 211 -9.95 19.71 10.77
CA GLY A 211 -11.23 20.40 10.73
C GLY A 211 -12.38 19.47 10.31
N THR A 212 -13.59 20.01 10.28
CA THR A 212 -14.79 19.23 9.97
C THR A 212 -14.81 18.71 8.53
N LEU A 213 -14.23 19.47 7.59
CA LEU A 213 -14.25 19.16 6.15
C LEU A 213 -12.87 18.84 5.57
N CYS A 214 -11.84 18.65 6.41
CA CYS A 214 -10.46 18.40 5.97
C CYS A 214 -9.82 19.56 5.20
N ASN A 215 -10.32 20.79 5.40
CA ASN A 215 -9.86 22.02 4.78
C ASN A 215 -9.05 22.91 5.74
N GLU A 216 -8.71 22.39 6.92
CA GLU A 216 -7.93 23.09 7.93
C GLU A 216 -6.65 22.34 8.26
N ARG A 217 -5.63 23.08 8.73
CA ARG A 217 -4.44 22.48 9.32
C ARG A 217 -4.81 21.77 10.63
N PRO A 218 -4.35 20.54 10.88
CA PRO A 218 -4.63 19.84 12.14
C PRO A 218 -4.24 20.65 13.38
N PRO A 219 -4.98 20.51 14.49
CA PRO A 219 -4.62 21.16 15.75
C PRO A 219 -3.27 20.64 16.27
N GLY A 220 -2.58 21.44 17.09
CA GLY A 220 -1.25 21.14 17.62
C GLY A 220 -0.16 22.04 17.06
N CYS A 221 1.10 21.60 17.15
CA CYS A 221 2.27 22.34 16.68
C CYS A 221 2.35 22.43 15.15
N GLY A 222 3.21 23.33 14.67
CA GLY A 222 3.34 23.69 13.26
C GLY A 222 2.72 25.05 12.94
N LYS A 223 2.77 25.48 11.68
CA LYS A 223 2.35 26.82 11.24
C LYS A 223 1.84 26.82 9.80
N ILE A 224 0.99 27.78 9.49
CA ILE A 224 0.66 28.15 8.10
C ILE A 224 1.63 29.27 7.70
N LEU A 225 2.30 29.12 6.56
CA LEU A 225 3.30 30.02 6.01
C LEU A 225 2.89 30.41 4.60
N THR A 226 3.04 31.68 4.25
CA THR A 226 2.80 32.16 2.89
C THR A 226 4.14 32.27 2.16
N ALA A 227 4.30 31.49 1.09
CA ALA A 227 5.48 31.54 0.24
C ALA A 227 5.58 32.91 -0.46
N THR A 228 6.78 33.48 -0.45
CA THR A 228 7.12 34.72 -1.14
C THR A 228 8.16 34.47 -2.24
N LYS A 229 8.45 35.50 -3.04
CA LYS A 229 9.56 35.44 -4.01
C LYS A 229 10.93 35.41 -3.35
N GLU A 230 11.03 35.89 -2.11
CA GLU A 230 12.24 35.83 -1.29
C GLU A 230 12.18 34.61 -0.36
N TYR A 231 13.34 33.99 -0.12
CA TYR A 231 13.44 32.87 0.82
C TYR A 231 13.14 33.34 2.25
N GLN A 232 12.41 32.51 2.98
CA GLN A 232 12.12 32.69 4.39
C GLN A 232 12.72 31.50 5.16
N GLU A 233 13.36 31.78 6.30
CA GLU A 233 13.86 30.71 7.15
C GLU A 233 12.74 30.10 8.00
N LEU A 234 12.63 28.77 7.95
CA LEU A 234 11.79 27.97 8.84
C LEU A 234 12.67 27.11 9.73
N SER A 235 12.66 27.40 11.03
CA SER A 235 13.27 26.53 12.04
C SER A 235 12.18 25.74 12.76
N ALA A 236 12.30 24.41 12.70
CA ALA A 236 11.40 23.48 13.36
C ALA A 236 12.21 22.50 14.22
N VAL A 237 11.64 22.08 15.35
CA VAL A 237 12.19 21.01 16.18
C VAL A 237 11.50 19.72 15.77
N VAL A 238 12.29 18.73 15.39
CA VAL A 238 11.82 17.37 15.10
C VAL A 238 12.10 16.50 16.32
N GLY A 239 11.09 15.77 16.80
CA GLY A 239 11.14 14.98 18.03
C GLY A 239 10.54 15.70 19.25
N GLN A 240 10.27 14.93 20.31
CA GLN A 240 9.65 15.42 21.54
C GLN A 240 10.71 15.77 22.60
N LYS A 241 10.71 16.99 23.12
CA LYS A 241 11.68 17.44 24.13
C LYS A 241 11.63 16.62 25.42
N ASP A 242 10.43 16.22 25.83
CA ASP A 242 10.19 15.41 27.03
C ASP A 242 9.94 13.94 26.67
N TYR A 243 10.71 13.41 25.70
CA TYR A 243 10.64 12.01 25.32
C TYR A 243 10.86 11.12 26.55
N ASN A 244 9.82 10.39 26.92
CA ASN A 244 9.88 9.41 28.00
C ASN A 244 9.98 8.03 27.38
N ARG A 245 11.16 7.40 27.41
CA ARG A 245 11.37 6.05 26.88
C ARG A 245 10.40 4.99 27.43
N ASN A 246 9.87 5.20 28.64
CA ASN A 246 8.92 4.30 29.28
C ASN A 246 7.45 4.77 29.11
N GLY A 247 7.21 5.81 28.33
CA GLY A 247 5.89 6.31 27.96
C GLY A 247 5.32 5.63 26.70
N ASP A 248 4.09 5.99 26.35
CA ASP A 248 3.43 5.54 25.12
C ASP A 248 4.00 6.34 23.93
N ASN A 249 5.00 5.77 23.23
CA ASN A 249 5.69 6.40 22.10
C ASN A 249 5.43 5.66 20.78
N ASP A 250 4.31 4.93 20.70
CA ASP A 250 4.02 4.02 19.59
C ASP A 250 3.67 4.74 18.29
N ASP A 251 3.35 6.04 18.39
CA ASP A 251 3.07 6.94 17.28
C ASP A 251 4.04 8.13 17.26
N PHE A 252 4.36 8.58 16.05
CA PHE A 252 5.05 9.85 15.90
C PHE A 252 4.19 11.01 16.40
N PHE A 253 4.82 11.92 17.13
CA PHE A 253 4.23 13.23 17.37
C PHE A 253 4.38 14.09 16.10
N PHE A 254 3.25 14.46 15.50
CA PHE A 254 3.25 15.23 14.25
C PHE A 254 3.11 16.74 14.49
N CYS A 255 4.01 17.52 13.88
CA CYS A 255 3.82 18.95 13.67
C CYS A 255 3.49 19.22 12.20
N HIS A 256 2.38 19.90 11.96
CA HIS A 256 1.88 20.11 10.60
C HIS A 256 2.17 21.53 10.14
N TYR A 257 2.97 21.66 9.08
CA TYR A 257 3.29 22.94 8.45
C TYR A 257 2.62 23.01 7.08
N TRP A 258 1.85 24.06 6.83
CA TRP A 258 1.28 24.34 5.52
C TRP A 258 2.04 25.50 4.91
N ILE A 259 2.59 25.30 3.72
CA ILE A 259 3.26 26.35 2.95
C ILE A 259 2.39 26.63 1.74
N GLU A 260 1.80 27.82 1.70
CA GLU A 260 0.80 28.21 0.71
C GLU A 260 1.40 29.24 -0.26
N GLY A 261 1.19 29.02 -1.54
CA GLY A 261 1.60 29.93 -2.61
C GLY A 261 0.40 30.41 -3.41
N PRO A 262 0.53 31.51 -4.18
CA PRO A 262 -0.50 31.93 -5.12
C PRO A 262 -0.91 30.79 -6.08
N PRO A 263 -2.18 30.69 -6.50
CA PRO A 263 -2.62 29.68 -7.45
C PRO A 263 -1.76 29.67 -8.73
N GLY A 264 -1.31 28.48 -9.14
CA GLY A 264 -0.45 28.30 -10.31
C GLY A 264 1.03 28.62 -10.10
N SER A 265 1.46 28.95 -8.88
CA SER A 265 2.87 29.09 -8.53
C SER A 265 3.49 27.76 -8.08
N THR A 266 4.81 27.67 -8.15
CA THR A 266 5.60 26.56 -7.59
C THR A 266 6.30 27.06 -6.33
N ILE A 267 6.22 26.27 -5.26
CA ILE A 267 6.93 26.53 -4.01
C ILE A 267 8.23 25.73 -4.02
N GLU A 268 9.35 26.41 -3.76
CA GLU A 268 10.65 25.78 -3.57
C GLU A 268 10.96 25.67 -2.08
N VAL A 269 11.38 24.48 -1.65
CA VAL A 269 11.78 24.20 -0.28
C VAL A 269 13.20 23.64 -0.30
N ILE A 270 14.11 24.26 0.45
CA ILE A 270 15.51 23.87 0.53
C ILE A 270 15.83 23.48 1.96
N PHE A 271 16.26 22.23 2.17
CA PHE A 271 16.79 21.80 3.46
C PHE A 271 18.21 22.33 3.65
N GLN A 272 18.40 23.17 4.66
CA GLN A 272 19.72 23.72 4.96
C GLN A 272 20.54 22.82 5.89
N ASN A 273 19.97 22.46 7.05
CA ASN A 273 20.71 21.71 8.07
C ASN A 273 19.74 20.94 9.00
N ILE A 274 20.16 19.76 9.46
CA ILE A 274 19.51 18.98 10.51
C ILE A 274 20.55 18.81 11.63
N THR A 275 20.27 19.41 12.79
CA THR A 275 21.26 19.57 13.87
C THR A 275 21.53 18.30 14.69
N ALA A 276 20.80 17.21 14.47
CA ALA A 276 20.92 15.97 15.22
C ALA A 276 21.14 14.77 14.29
N ASN A 277 21.94 13.79 14.72
CA ASN A 277 22.17 12.50 14.04
C ASN A 277 20.93 11.60 14.13
N LEU A 278 19.79 12.08 13.64
CA LEU A 278 18.51 11.37 13.60
C LEU A 278 18.19 10.82 12.21
N ALA A 279 19.09 11.03 11.24
CA ALA A 279 19.02 10.46 9.89
C ALA A 279 19.38 8.96 9.94
N TYR A 280 18.44 8.17 10.46
CA TYR A 280 18.46 6.71 10.39
C TYR A 280 17.57 6.24 9.25
N ASP A 281 17.98 5.15 8.61
CA ASP A 281 17.17 4.52 7.57
C ASP A 281 15.78 4.15 8.11
N GLY A 282 14.76 4.37 7.29
CA GLY A 282 13.36 4.21 7.68
C GLY A 282 12.78 5.29 8.62
N CYS A 283 13.50 6.38 8.93
CA CYS A 283 13.02 7.47 9.80
C CYS A 283 12.53 7.02 11.18
N VAL A 284 13.14 5.96 11.74
CA VAL A 284 12.65 5.26 12.95
C VAL A 284 12.56 6.12 14.22
N TRP A 285 13.33 7.20 14.32
CA TRP A 285 13.34 8.08 15.50
C TRP A 285 12.59 9.40 15.28
N ALA A 286 12.64 9.90 14.05
CA ALA A 286 12.16 11.21 13.65
C ALA A 286 12.25 11.29 12.11
N GLY A 287 11.38 12.10 11.51
CA GLY A 287 11.41 12.34 10.07
C GLY A 287 10.72 13.65 9.71
N VAL A 288 10.97 14.12 8.49
CA VAL A 288 10.21 15.20 7.87
C VAL A 288 9.56 14.63 6.64
N GLU A 289 8.24 14.74 6.54
CA GLU A 289 7.50 14.30 5.36
C GLU A 289 7.01 15.52 4.56
N ILE A 290 7.36 15.57 3.28
CA ILE A 290 6.93 16.60 2.33
C ILE A 290 5.86 16.03 1.42
N LYS A 291 4.63 16.51 1.60
CA LYS A 291 3.48 16.13 0.77
C LYS A 291 3.26 17.17 -0.32
N THR A 292 3.53 16.78 -1.57
CA THR A 292 3.37 17.65 -2.76
C THR A 292 2.52 17.03 -3.86
N LEU A 293 2.09 15.77 -3.70
CA LEU A 293 1.22 15.08 -4.66
C LEU A 293 -0.17 15.70 -4.68
N ALA A 294 -0.87 15.61 -5.83
CA ALA A 294 -2.22 16.15 -5.96
C ALA A 294 -3.22 15.46 -5.02
N ASP A 295 -3.12 14.13 -4.89
CA ASP A 295 -3.92 13.37 -3.92
C ASP A 295 -3.22 13.35 -2.56
N GLN A 296 -3.84 14.03 -1.60
CA GLN A 296 -3.30 14.22 -0.25
C GLN A 296 -3.44 12.98 0.65
N ARG A 297 -4.09 11.91 0.19
CA ARG A 297 -4.17 10.63 0.91
C ARG A 297 -2.83 9.89 0.93
N HIS A 298 -2.00 10.11 -0.08
CA HIS A 298 -0.70 9.46 -0.19
C HIS A 298 0.30 9.98 0.85
N THR A 299 1.31 9.14 1.13
CA THR A 299 2.49 9.58 1.87
C THR A 299 3.39 10.43 0.96
N GLY A 300 4.08 11.38 1.56
CA GLY A 300 5.01 12.29 0.89
C GLY A 300 6.45 11.76 0.84
N TYR A 301 7.34 12.60 0.31
CA TYR A 301 8.77 12.37 0.33
C TYR A 301 9.30 12.48 1.76
N ARG A 302 10.20 11.58 2.17
CA ARG A 302 10.80 11.55 3.51
C ARG A 302 12.32 11.53 3.38
#